data_AF-A0A0R2INA0-F1
#
_entry.id   AF-A0A0R2INA0-F1
#
_cell.length_a   1.000
_cell.length_b   1.000
_cell.length_c   1.000
_cell.angle_alpha   90.00
_cell.angle_beta   90.00
_cell.angle_gamma   90.00
#
_symmetry.space_group_name_H-M   'P 1'
#
loop_
_entity.id
_entity.type
_entity.pdbx_description
1 polymer ?
#
loop_
_entity_poly.entity_id
_entity_poly.type
_entity_poly.pdbx_seq_one_letter_code
_entity_poly.pdbx_strand_id
1 'polypeptide(L)'
;MTYRSINGRQIEVLHGGHLLAYSITGKFNKDGQYDVNELGLLDNPKNLSTQTEFSNQKTMQLFEERVRNTLEANKRVIYQVSTVFKNQDLMPIGYHLQALSTDKSLDFNVFFWNVESGVKFDYTTGRSKIDRSMKVSDSTE
;
A
#
# COMPACT_ATOMS: atom_id res chain seq x y z
N MET A 1 8.91 11.12 10.65
CA MET A 1 8.92 9.65 10.71
C MET A 1 9.35 9.24 12.11
N THR A 2 8.66 8.28 12.75
CA THR A 2 8.97 7.82 14.11
C THR A 2 9.43 6.36 14.05
N TYR A 3 10.73 6.14 14.22
CA TYR A 3 11.32 4.81 14.28
C TYR A 3 11.15 4.21 15.68
N ARG A 4 10.89 2.90 15.75
CA ARG A 4 10.90 2.15 17.01
C ARG A 4 11.70 0.87 16.86
N SER A 5 12.45 0.53 17.91
CA SER A 5 13.15 -0.77 17.98
C SER A 5 12.20 -1.83 18.52
N ILE A 6 11.91 -2.83 17.69
CA ILE A 6 11.04 -3.95 18.02
C ILE A 6 11.78 -5.25 17.69
N ASN A 7 12.02 -6.08 18.71
CA ASN A 7 12.75 -7.34 18.59
C ASN A 7 14.13 -7.21 17.91
N GLY A 8 14.83 -6.09 18.13
CA GLY A 8 16.15 -5.82 17.55
C GLY A 8 16.13 -5.21 16.14
N ARG A 9 14.96 -5.07 15.51
CA ARG A 9 14.79 -4.37 14.22
C ARG A 9 14.33 -2.94 14.46
N GLN A 10 14.98 -1.96 13.82
CA GLN A 10 14.39 -0.62 13.70
C GLN A 10 13.33 -0.67 12.60
N ILE A 11 12.10 -0.33 12.95
CA ILE A 11 11.00 -0.25 12.01
C ILE A 11 10.45 1.17 12.01
N GLU A 12 10.03 1.61 10.83
CA GLU A 12 9.14 2.76 10.73
C GLU A 12 7.72 2.26 10.93
N VAL A 13 7.12 2.59 12.08
CA VAL A 13 5.85 1.95 12.48
C VAL A 13 4.70 2.32 11.52
N LEU A 14 4.76 3.51 10.92
CA LEU A 14 3.76 4.03 10.00
C LEU A 14 4.43 4.83 8.89
N HIS A 15 4.05 4.57 7.65
CA HIS A 15 4.44 5.29 6.45
C HIS A 15 3.25 6.06 5.86
N GLY A 16 3.54 7.08 5.06
CA GLY A 16 2.59 7.58 4.06
C GLY A 16 2.61 6.65 2.85
N GLY A 17 1.88 5.54 2.94
CA GLY A 17 1.80 4.56 1.86
C GLY A 17 1.01 5.12 0.68
N HIS A 18 1.58 5.02 -0.52
CA HIS A 18 0.88 5.39 -1.75
C HIS A 18 -0.18 4.35 -2.08
N LEU A 19 -1.40 4.78 -2.41
CA LEU A 19 -2.42 3.87 -2.95
C LEU A 19 -2.00 3.41 -4.34
N LEU A 20 -1.59 4.35 -5.18
CA LEU A 20 -1.01 4.09 -6.48
C LEU A 20 0.48 4.45 -6.43
N ALA A 21 1.35 3.44 -6.53
CA ALA A 21 2.79 3.66 -6.55
C ALA A 21 3.21 4.64 -7.65
N TYR A 22 4.19 5.49 -7.32
CA TYR A 22 4.83 6.39 -8.29
C TYR A 22 5.32 5.66 -9.55
N SER A 23 5.86 4.44 -9.40
CA SER A 23 6.34 3.64 -10.53
C SER A 23 5.24 3.25 -11.54
N ILE A 24 3.96 3.31 -11.14
CA ILE A 24 2.80 3.02 -11.96
C ILE A 24 2.18 4.32 -12.50
N THR A 25 2.14 5.38 -11.67
CA THR A 25 1.46 6.65 -11.99
C THR A 25 2.39 7.78 -12.41
N GLY A 26 3.67 7.51 -12.68
CA GLY A 26 4.58 8.52 -13.20
C GLY A 26 3.93 9.24 -14.39
N LYS A 27 4.05 10.56 -14.46
CA LYS A 27 3.42 11.42 -15.47
C LYS A 27 1.90 11.60 -15.34
N PHE A 28 1.31 11.32 -14.18
CA PHE A 28 -0.03 11.82 -13.85
C PHE A 28 0.06 12.95 -12.82
N ASN A 29 -0.64 14.05 -13.08
CA ASN A 29 -0.76 15.16 -12.15
C ASN A 29 -1.67 14.81 -10.96
N LYS A 30 -1.74 15.71 -9.97
CA LYS A 30 -2.54 15.54 -8.74
C LYS A 30 -4.04 15.28 -8.94
N ASP A 31 -4.56 15.58 -10.13
CA ASP A 31 -5.97 15.42 -10.51
C ASP A 31 -6.17 14.22 -11.44
N GLY A 32 -5.13 13.40 -11.64
CA GLY A 32 -5.18 12.15 -12.41
C GLY A 32 -5.12 12.36 -13.92
N GLN A 33 -4.67 13.52 -14.39
CA GLN A 33 -4.47 13.78 -15.82
C GLN A 33 -3.03 13.51 -16.22
N TYR A 34 -2.83 12.94 -17.41
CA TYR A 34 -1.50 12.69 -17.93
C TYR A 34 -0.79 14.01 -18.28
N ASP A 35 0.40 14.21 -17.73
CA ASP A 35 1.33 15.30 -18.02
C ASP A 35 2.76 14.75 -17.94
N VAL A 36 3.50 14.86 -19.05
CA VAL A 36 4.86 14.33 -19.18
C VAL A 36 5.86 14.97 -18.21
N ASN A 37 5.57 16.17 -17.70
CA ASN A 37 6.46 16.89 -16.79
C ASN A 37 6.21 16.56 -15.32
N GLU A 38 5.16 15.79 -15.02
CA GLU A 38 4.82 15.44 -13.65
C GLU A 38 5.66 14.29 -13.13
N LEU A 39 6.25 14.49 -11.95
CA LEU A 39 6.99 13.48 -11.20
C LEU A 39 6.04 12.55 -10.43
N GLY A 40 4.79 12.44 -10.87
CA GLY A 40 3.77 11.59 -10.27
C GLY A 40 3.40 11.97 -8.85
N LEU A 41 2.48 11.19 -8.27
CA LEU A 41 1.72 11.50 -7.06
C LEU A 41 2.50 11.37 -5.74
N LEU A 42 3.78 11.76 -5.71
CA LEU A 42 4.73 11.57 -4.58
C LEU A 42 4.17 12.08 -3.25
N ASP A 43 3.61 13.28 -3.21
CA ASP A 43 3.06 13.87 -1.97
C ASP A 43 1.57 14.23 -2.11
N ASN A 44 0.84 13.57 -3.03
CA ASN A 44 -0.58 13.87 -3.21
C ASN A 44 -1.38 13.33 -2.01
N PRO A 45 -2.01 14.19 -1.19
CA PRO A 45 -2.80 13.72 -0.04
C PRO A 45 -4.00 12.86 -0.45
N LYS A 46 -4.46 12.94 -1.72
CA LYS A 46 -5.50 12.07 -2.27
C LYS A 46 -4.99 10.64 -2.55
N ASN A 47 -3.68 10.43 -2.55
CA ASN A 47 -3.02 9.16 -2.86
C ASN A 47 -2.23 8.59 -1.68
N LEU A 48 -2.31 9.19 -0.50
CA LEU A 48 -1.55 8.77 0.68
C LEU A 48 -2.48 8.24 1.77
N SER A 49 -2.02 7.19 2.45
CA SER A 49 -2.71 6.62 3.59
C SER A 49 -1.73 6.15 4.67
N THR A 50 -2.19 6.11 5.92
CA THR A 50 -1.42 5.54 7.04
C THR A 50 -1.29 4.04 6.86
N GLN A 51 -0.08 3.57 6.51
CA GLN A 51 0.20 2.17 6.20
C GLN A 51 1.38 1.64 7.02
N THR A 52 1.31 0.39 7.47
CA THR A 52 2.44 -0.27 8.14
C THR A 52 3.57 -0.60 7.16
N GLU A 53 4.79 -0.73 7.67
CA GLU A 53 5.96 -1.14 6.88
C GLU A 53 5.72 -2.50 6.20
N PHE A 54 5.22 -3.48 6.95
CA PHE A 54 4.86 -4.80 6.42
C PHE A 54 3.81 -4.71 5.32
N SER A 55 2.73 -3.96 5.53
CA SER A 55 1.67 -3.85 4.52
C SER A 55 2.18 -3.20 3.23
N ASN A 56 2.98 -2.14 3.37
CA ASN A 56 3.52 -1.35 2.27
C ASN A 56 4.60 -2.14 1.50
N GLN A 57 5.65 -2.60 2.19
CA GLN A 57 6.87 -3.12 1.56
C GLN A 57 6.87 -4.64 1.33
N LYS A 58 5.96 -5.40 1.97
CA LYS A 58 5.88 -6.86 1.78
C LYS A 58 4.66 -7.23 0.97
N THR A 59 3.48 -6.86 1.44
CA THR A 59 2.24 -7.33 0.79
C THR A 59 1.89 -6.54 -0.45
N MET A 60 1.81 -5.20 -0.36
CA MET A 60 1.39 -4.37 -1.49
C MET A 60 2.43 -4.37 -2.62
N GLN A 61 3.71 -4.21 -2.28
CA GLN A 61 4.81 -4.19 -3.23
C GLN A 61 4.82 -5.41 -4.18
N LEU A 62 4.51 -6.62 -3.70
CA LEU A 62 4.45 -7.82 -4.53
C LEU A 62 3.50 -7.68 -5.73
N PHE A 63 2.35 -7.05 -5.51
CA PHE A 63 1.32 -6.89 -6.54
C PHE A 63 1.60 -5.66 -7.42
N GLU A 64 2.17 -4.61 -6.86
CA GLU A 64 2.67 -3.48 -7.64
C GLU A 64 3.76 -3.89 -8.63
N GLU A 65 4.66 -4.80 -8.23
CA GLU A 65 5.68 -5.36 -9.12
C GLU A 65 5.03 -6.16 -10.28
N ARG A 66 3.97 -6.94 -10.03
CA ARG A 66 3.23 -7.64 -11.09
C ARG A 66 2.59 -6.68 -12.09
N VAL A 67 2.00 -5.59 -11.60
CA VAL A 67 1.43 -4.53 -12.45
C VAL A 67 2.54 -3.84 -13.25
N ARG A 68 3.66 -3.48 -12.61
CA ARG A 68 4.82 -2.84 -13.26
C ARG A 68 5.38 -3.70 -14.38
N ASN A 69 5.65 -4.98 -14.12
CA ASN A 69 6.14 -5.92 -15.12
C ASN A 69 5.18 -6.04 -16.32
N THR A 70 3.88 -5.98 -16.06
CA THR A 70 2.84 -6.02 -17.12
C THR A 70 2.87 -4.74 -17.98
N LEU A 71 3.01 -3.57 -17.36
CA LEU A 71 3.15 -2.29 -18.06
C LEU A 71 4.45 -2.21 -18.87
N GLU A 72 5.57 -2.69 -18.31
CA GLU A 72 6.88 -2.77 -18.99
C GLU A 72 6.85 -3.67 -20.22
N ALA A 73 6.03 -4.73 -20.19
CA ALA A 73 5.74 -5.57 -21.36
C ALA A 73 4.82 -4.89 -22.41
N ASN A 74 4.62 -3.57 -22.31
CA ASN A 74 3.80 -2.74 -23.19
C ASN A 74 2.32 -3.18 -23.25
N LYS A 75 1.80 -3.70 -22.13
CA LYS A 75 0.40 -4.07 -21.98
C LYS A 75 -0.37 -2.97 -21.25
N ARG A 76 -1.71 -3.04 -21.34
CA ARG A 76 -2.62 -2.11 -20.67
C ARG A 76 -3.30 -2.79 -19.50
N VAL A 77 -3.36 -2.11 -18.36
CA VAL A 77 -3.90 -2.62 -17.10
C VAL A 77 -4.96 -1.67 -16.57
N ILE A 78 -6.14 -2.21 -16.24
CA ILE A 78 -7.14 -1.54 -15.41
C ILE A 78 -6.75 -1.84 -13.97
N TYR A 79 -6.46 -0.81 -13.18
CA TYR A 79 -5.91 -0.93 -11.83
C TYR A 79 -6.72 -0.09 -10.84
N GLN A 80 -7.07 -0.66 -9.69
CA GLN A 80 -7.81 0.02 -8.64
C GLN A 80 -7.26 -0.38 -7.26
N VAL A 81 -7.12 0.62 -6.40
CA VAL A 81 -6.76 0.46 -4.98
C VAL A 81 -7.82 1.16 -4.16
N SER A 82 -8.30 0.52 -3.10
CA SER A 82 -9.27 1.11 -2.19
C SER A 82 -8.85 0.86 -0.74
N THR A 83 -8.84 1.94 0.05
CA THR A 83 -8.66 1.85 1.50
C THR A 83 -9.94 1.29 2.11
N VAL A 84 -9.77 0.34 3.03
CA VAL A 84 -10.90 -0.29 3.71
C VAL A 84 -10.90 0.18 5.16
N PHE A 85 -11.94 0.90 5.55
CA PHE A 85 -12.18 1.36 6.92
C PHE A 85 -13.31 0.59 7.57
N LYS A 86 -13.25 0.45 8.88
CA LYS A 86 -14.38 -0.03 9.68
C LYS A 86 -15.04 1.17 10.34
N ASN A 87 -16.36 1.33 10.19
CA ASN A 87 -17.11 2.43 10.80
C ASN A 87 -16.50 3.81 10.48
N GLN A 88 -16.11 4.56 11.53
CA GLN A 88 -15.52 5.90 11.46
C GLN A 88 -14.02 5.90 11.80
N ASP A 89 -13.35 4.77 11.59
CA ASP A 89 -11.92 4.63 11.86
C ASP A 89 -11.08 5.66 11.06
N LEU A 90 -10.03 6.20 11.68
CA LEU A 90 -9.12 7.14 11.04
C LEU A 90 -7.97 6.45 10.29
N MET A 91 -7.72 5.17 10.57
CA MET A 91 -6.72 4.36 9.89
C MET A 91 -7.40 3.18 9.19
N PRO A 92 -7.07 2.87 7.93
CA PRO A 92 -7.67 1.72 7.26
C PRO A 92 -7.21 0.42 7.91
N ILE A 93 -8.11 -0.55 8.01
CA ILE A 93 -7.80 -1.91 8.47
C ILE A 93 -7.02 -2.70 7.41
N GLY A 94 -7.05 -2.24 6.16
CA GLY A 94 -6.40 -2.87 5.04
C GLY A 94 -6.67 -2.18 3.71
N TYR A 95 -6.18 -2.80 2.65
CA TYR A 95 -6.23 -2.30 1.29
C TYR A 95 -6.79 -3.38 0.38
N HIS A 96 -7.78 -3.01 -0.43
CA HIS A 96 -8.34 -3.84 -1.47
C HIS A 96 -7.71 -3.45 -2.81
N LEU A 97 -7.11 -4.41 -3.49
CA LEU A 97 -6.33 -4.20 -4.70
C LEU A 97 -6.84 -5.09 -5.84
N GLN A 98 -7.08 -4.46 -6.99
CA GLN A 98 -7.61 -5.12 -8.17
C GLN A 98 -6.81 -4.72 -9.41
N ALA A 99 -6.45 -5.69 -10.23
CA ALA A 99 -5.84 -5.44 -11.53
C ALA A 99 -6.36 -6.43 -12.58
N LEU A 100 -6.63 -5.91 -13.77
CA LEU A 100 -6.96 -6.71 -14.95
C LEU A 100 -6.27 -6.14 -16.19
N SER A 101 -5.43 -6.93 -16.85
CA SER A 101 -4.87 -6.54 -18.14
C SER A 101 -5.88 -6.75 -19.27
N THR A 102 -5.81 -5.92 -20.32
CA THR A 102 -6.76 -6.02 -21.46
C THR A 102 -6.61 -7.33 -22.23
N ASP A 103 -5.44 -7.97 -22.16
CA ASP A 103 -5.14 -9.28 -22.73
C ASP A 103 -5.39 -10.44 -21.75
N LYS A 104 -5.88 -10.15 -20.53
CA LYS A 104 -6.18 -11.11 -19.44
C LYS A 104 -4.99 -11.92 -18.92
N SER A 105 -3.76 -11.53 -19.24
CA SER A 105 -2.55 -12.17 -18.70
C SER A 105 -2.25 -11.81 -17.24
N LEU A 106 -2.81 -10.72 -16.73
CA LEU A 106 -2.82 -10.33 -15.33
C LEU A 106 -4.27 -10.20 -14.87
N ASP A 107 -4.64 -10.94 -13.83
CA ASP A 107 -5.95 -10.88 -13.17
C ASP A 107 -5.76 -11.18 -11.69
N PHE A 108 -6.03 -10.20 -10.83
CA PHE A 108 -6.09 -10.43 -9.39
C PHE A 108 -7.08 -9.50 -8.70
N ASN A 109 -7.59 -9.99 -7.57
CA ASN A 109 -8.47 -9.28 -6.67
C ASN A 109 -8.14 -9.74 -5.24
N VAL A 110 -7.44 -8.89 -4.48
CA VAL A 110 -6.80 -9.28 -3.23
C VAL A 110 -6.99 -8.22 -2.15
N PHE A 111 -6.94 -8.66 -0.90
CA PHE A 111 -7.01 -7.79 0.27
C PHE A 111 -5.78 -7.97 1.15
N PHE A 112 -5.16 -6.87 1.56
CA PHE A 112 -4.01 -6.86 2.46
C PHE A 112 -4.38 -6.23 3.79
N TRP A 113 -3.98 -6.88 4.88
CA TRP A 113 -4.13 -6.34 6.22
C TRP A 113 -3.12 -5.23 6.50
N ASN A 114 -3.58 -4.12 7.09
CA ASN A 114 -2.73 -3.03 7.54
C ASN A 114 -2.20 -3.34 8.96
N VAL A 115 -1.27 -4.29 9.05
CA VAL A 115 -0.76 -4.88 10.30
C VAL A 115 0.77 -4.90 10.32
N GLU A 116 1.37 -4.98 11.52
CA GLU A 116 2.81 -5.07 11.70
C GLU A 116 3.12 -6.02 12.86
N SER A 117 4.14 -6.87 12.68
CA SER A 117 4.55 -7.79 13.73
C SER A 117 5.16 -7.02 14.90
N GLY A 118 4.73 -7.32 16.13
CA GLY A 118 5.20 -6.63 17.32
C GLY A 118 4.53 -5.28 17.60
N VAL A 119 3.51 -4.89 16.85
CA VAL A 119 2.75 -3.63 17.04
C VAL A 119 1.26 -3.91 17.06
N LYS A 120 0.56 -3.30 18.02
CA LYS A 120 -0.90 -3.25 18.04
C LYS A 120 -1.38 -1.84 17.69
N PHE A 121 -2.26 -1.74 16.70
CA PHE A 121 -2.88 -0.49 16.26
C PHE A 121 -4.28 -0.34 16.86
N ASP A 122 -4.63 0.90 17.18
CA ASP A 122 -6.01 1.35 17.36
C ASP A 122 -6.45 2.04 16.06
N TYR A 123 -7.17 1.30 15.22
CA TYR A 123 -7.61 1.80 13.91
C TYR A 123 -8.58 2.98 14.02
N THR A 124 -9.32 3.08 15.13
CA THR A 124 -10.21 4.20 15.43
C THR A 124 -9.44 5.52 15.44
N THR A 125 -8.26 5.54 16.06
CA THR A 125 -7.47 6.76 16.27
C THR A 125 -6.19 6.85 15.45
N GLY A 126 -5.78 5.75 14.81
CA GLY A 126 -4.48 5.62 14.12
C GLY A 126 -3.28 5.50 15.07
N ARG A 127 -3.49 5.43 16.39
CA ARG A 127 -2.41 5.29 17.37
C ARG A 127 -1.90 3.85 17.43
N SER A 128 -0.66 3.68 17.87
CA SER A 128 -0.04 2.37 18.01
C SER A 128 0.67 2.20 19.35
N LYS A 129 0.81 0.94 19.77
CA LYS A 129 1.64 0.54 20.91
C LYS A 129 2.46 -0.70 20.57
N ILE A 130 3.63 -0.81 21.19
CA ILE A 130 4.44 -2.01 21.08
C ILE A 130 3.70 -3.16 21.77
N ASP A 131 3.52 -4.25 21.03
CA ASP A 131 2.95 -5.49 21.53
C ASP A 131 3.73 -6.65 20.91
N ARG A 132 4.80 -7.09 21.60
CA ARG A 132 5.73 -8.12 21.09
C ARG A 132 5.07 -9.49 20.90
N SER A 133 3.88 -9.69 21.45
CA SER A 133 3.08 -10.89 21.28
C SER A 133 2.31 -10.91 19.96
N MET A 134 2.06 -9.73 19.35
CA MET A 134 1.42 -9.64 18.04
C MET A 134 2.32 -10.28 16.98
N LYS A 135 1.80 -11.28 16.29
CA LYS A 135 2.46 -11.97 15.19
C LYS A 135 1.62 -11.81 13.93
N VAL A 136 2.30 -11.50 12.84
CA VAL A 136 1.73 -11.52 11.50
C VAL A 136 2.34 -12.74 10.81
N SER A 137 1.51 -13.62 10.26
CA SER A 137 1.96 -14.74 9.44
C SER A 137 2.44 -14.21 8.10
N ASP A 138 3.70 -14.47 7.76
CA ASP A 138 4.23 -14.20 6.44
C ASP A 138 3.94 -15.42 5.55
N SER A 139 2.66 -15.61 5.21
CA SER A 139 2.27 -16.61 4.22
C SER A 139 2.40 -15.96 2.85
N THR A 140 3.58 -16.08 2.25
CA THR A 140 3.85 -15.68 0.85
C THR A 140 3.30 -16.67 -0.18
N GLU A 141 2.24 -17.42 0.16
CA GLU A 141 1.60 -18.41 -0.70
C GLU A 141 0.19 -17.98 -1.11
#